data_AF-A0A8T8K9M5-F1
#
_entry.id   AF-A0A8T8K9M5-F1
#
_cell.length_a   1.000
_cell.length_b   1.000
_cell.length_c   1.000
_cell.angle_alpha   90.00
_cell.angle_beta   90.00
_cell.angle_gamma   90.00
#
_symmetry.space_group_name_H-M   'P 1'
#
loop_
_entity.id
_entity.type
_entity.pdbx_description
1 polymer ?
#
loop_
_entity_poly.entity_id
_entity_poly.type
_entity_poly.pdbx_seq_one_letter_code
_entity_poly.pdbx_strand_id
1 'polypeptide(L)'
;MSIYIGIDDTDNLNSRGTGRLTRAIAAEISNICPVKGVTRHQLYYHPDIPYTSHNSCGVIHVESEDEELVPHLFKLAREEILNDFIEGSDPGLVVAHHSQILPPLVAYGIDAKSTILNQEKARLLAGNLGILLEGLGGTEDGVIGALAGVGLAFNKNDGRFLQIGNIRELTGTQSVENLLKAGVEAIFTTDGQQILEGDIFNEENKSVKPCPVNGRPVLFVEHINGCLKAVKRN
;
A
#
# COMPACT_ATOMS: atom_id res chain seq x y z
N MET A 1 18.13 1.88 -2.63
CA MET A 1 17.23 2.80 -1.89
C MET A 1 15.89 2.89 -2.61
N SER A 2 14.87 3.59 -2.09
CA SER A 2 13.50 3.50 -2.62
C SER A 2 12.78 4.85 -2.73
N ILE A 3 11.90 4.98 -3.72
CA ILE A 3 10.90 6.05 -3.84
C ILE A 3 9.53 5.46 -3.49
N TYR A 4 8.73 6.21 -2.75
CA TYR A 4 7.40 5.82 -2.31
C TYR A 4 6.35 6.73 -2.94
N ILE A 5 5.28 6.14 -3.47
CA ILE A 5 4.17 6.86 -4.06
C ILE A 5 2.91 6.50 -3.29
N GLY A 6 2.38 7.43 -2.50
CA GLY A 6 1.17 7.24 -1.71
C GLY A 6 -0.04 7.78 -2.46
N ILE A 7 -1.12 7.00 -2.45
CA ILE A 7 -2.37 7.30 -3.15
C ILE A 7 -3.53 6.97 -2.23
N ASP A 8 -4.48 7.88 -2.09
CA ASP A 8 -5.68 7.66 -1.29
C ASP A 8 -6.91 8.33 -1.88
N ASP A 9 -8.08 7.87 -1.44
CA ASP A 9 -9.40 8.44 -1.71
C ASP A 9 -9.70 8.65 -3.21
N THR A 10 -9.38 7.65 -4.02
CA THR A 10 -9.62 7.67 -5.47
C THR A 10 -10.92 6.98 -5.86
N ASP A 11 -11.76 6.61 -4.89
CA ASP A 11 -12.94 5.78 -5.11
C ASP A 11 -14.19 6.33 -4.42
N ASN A 12 -15.34 5.99 -4.97
CA ASN A 12 -16.64 6.12 -4.31
C ASN A 12 -17.32 4.73 -4.20
N LEU A 13 -18.46 4.67 -3.52
CA LEU A 13 -19.23 3.43 -3.25
C LEU A 13 -19.60 2.62 -4.51
N ASN A 14 -19.63 3.26 -5.70
CA ASN A 14 -20.05 2.64 -6.96
C ASN A 14 -18.89 2.39 -7.94
N SER A 15 -17.65 2.66 -7.53
CA SER A 15 -16.48 2.63 -8.39
C SER A 15 -15.51 1.50 -8.04
N ARG A 16 -14.41 1.38 -8.80
CA ARG A 16 -13.32 0.48 -8.45
C ARG A 16 -12.55 1.01 -7.24
N GLY A 17 -12.19 0.14 -6.30
CA GLY A 17 -11.44 0.55 -5.12
C GLY A 17 -10.01 1.05 -5.42
N THR A 18 -9.49 1.93 -4.55
CA THR A 18 -8.18 2.60 -4.61
C THR A 18 -7.04 1.64 -4.93
N GLY A 19 -7.00 0.47 -4.27
CA GLY A 19 -5.98 -0.55 -4.50
C GLY A 19 -5.95 -1.16 -5.91
N ARG A 20 -6.98 -0.96 -6.75
CA ARG A 20 -6.95 -1.32 -8.18
C ARG A 20 -6.24 -0.24 -8.98
N LEU A 21 -6.54 1.04 -8.73
CA LEU A 21 -5.88 2.16 -9.40
C LEU A 21 -4.38 2.22 -9.04
N THR A 22 -4.03 2.09 -7.75
CA THR A 22 -2.62 2.06 -7.31
C THR A 22 -1.80 0.98 -8.05
N ARG A 23 -2.39 -0.19 -8.31
CA ARG A 23 -1.70 -1.26 -9.08
C ARG A 23 -1.61 -0.99 -10.57
N ALA A 24 -2.60 -0.31 -11.15
CA ALA A 24 -2.54 0.10 -12.55
C ALA A 24 -1.39 1.10 -12.75
N ILE A 25 -1.31 2.10 -11.87
CA ILE A 25 -0.21 3.09 -11.86
C ILE A 25 1.14 2.39 -11.66
N ALA A 26 1.22 1.43 -10.73
CA ALA A 26 2.44 0.64 -10.55
C ALA A 26 2.87 -0.13 -11.81
N ALA A 27 1.92 -0.64 -12.60
CA ALA A 27 2.21 -1.30 -13.86
C ALA A 27 2.76 -0.31 -14.91
N GLU A 28 2.19 0.89 -15.01
CA GLU A 28 2.72 1.92 -15.91
C GLU A 28 4.12 2.37 -15.51
N ILE A 29 4.37 2.56 -14.20
CA ILE A 29 5.70 2.92 -13.67
C ILE A 29 6.71 1.80 -13.94
N SER A 30 6.28 0.54 -13.90
CA SER A 30 7.17 -0.61 -14.14
C SER A 30 7.75 -0.66 -15.56
N ASN A 31 7.15 0.07 -16.51
CA ASN A 31 7.70 0.24 -17.87
C ASN A 31 8.91 1.20 -17.90
N ILE A 32 9.12 2.00 -16.85
CA ILE A 32 10.14 3.05 -16.77
C ILE A 32 11.23 2.66 -15.76
N CYS A 33 10.85 2.12 -14.60
CA CYS A 33 11.79 1.77 -13.54
C CYS A 33 11.30 0.57 -12.70
N PRO A 34 12.20 -0.13 -11.98
CA PRO A 34 11.81 -1.31 -11.21
C PRO A 34 10.83 -0.97 -10.07
N VAL A 35 9.72 -1.70 -10.01
CA VAL A 35 8.73 -1.61 -8.94
C VAL A 35 8.83 -2.87 -8.07
N LYS A 36 9.14 -2.69 -6.78
CA LYS A 36 9.18 -3.80 -5.82
C LYS A 36 7.79 -4.38 -5.58
N GLY A 37 6.78 -3.52 -5.43
CA GLY A 37 5.42 -3.96 -5.16
C GLY A 37 4.51 -2.82 -4.73
N VAL A 38 3.29 -3.20 -4.34
CA VAL A 38 2.25 -2.27 -3.88
C VAL A 38 1.73 -2.75 -2.54
N THR A 39 1.74 -1.90 -1.52
CA THR A 39 1.12 -2.17 -0.22
C THR A 39 -0.19 -1.40 -0.06
N ARG A 40 -1.06 -1.93 0.81
CA ARG A 40 -2.25 -1.24 1.31
C ARG A 40 -2.13 -1.08 2.81
N HIS A 41 -2.42 0.12 3.29
CA HIS A 41 -2.38 0.48 4.70
C HIS A 41 -3.78 0.80 5.19
N GLN A 42 -4.21 0.13 6.26
CA GLN A 42 -5.49 0.41 6.90
C GLN A 42 -5.37 1.67 7.74
N LEU A 43 -6.20 2.69 7.52
CA LEU A 43 -6.22 3.91 8.32
C LEU A 43 -7.29 3.83 9.42
N TYR A 44 -7.38 4.87 10.26
CA TYR A 44 -8.24 4.87 11.43
C TYR A 44 -9.72 4.69 11.07
N TYR A 45 -10.36 3.72 11.73
CA TYR A 45 -11.80 3.52 11.63
C TYR A 45 -12.50 4.37 12.68
N HIS A 46 -13.16 5.44 12.26
CA HIS A 46 -13.86 6.35 13.16
C HIS A 46 -15.16 6.87 12.51
N PRO A 47 -16.28 7.01 13.26
CA PRO A 47 -17.56 7.50 12.72
C PRO A 47 -17.49 8.87 12.04
N ASP A 48 -16.58 9.73 12.50
CA ASP A 48 -16.40 11.09 11.96
C ASP A 48 -15.50 11.15 10.72
N ILE A 49 -14.99 10.01 10.24
CA ILE A 49 -14.19 9.95 9.02
C ILE A 49 -15.05 9.33 7.92
N PRO A 50 -15.38 10.06 6.83
CA PRO A 50 -16.05 9.47 5.69
C PRO A 50 -15.15 8.44 5.01
N TYR A 51 -15.70 7.29 4.62
CA TYR A 51 -15.01 6.30 3.82
C TYR A 51 -16.02 5.48 3.01
N THR A 52 -15.55 4.79 1.96
CA THR A 52 -16.40 3.94 1.12
C THR A 52 -16.62 2.57 1.76
N SER A 53 -15.84 1.57 1.35
CA SER A 53 -15.81 0.23 1.95
C SER A 53 -14.81 0.14 3.09
N HIS A 54 -13.69 0.85 2.96
CA HIS A 54 -12.61 0.87 3.94
C HIS A 54 -11.89 2.21 3.89
N ASN A 55 -11.53 2.75 5.06
CA ASN A 55 -10.61 3.87 5.13
C ASN A 55 -9.16 3.36 4.94
N SER A 56 -8.59 3.46 3.74
CA SER A 56 -7.26 2.91 3.45
C SER A 56 -6.61 3.47 2.20
N CYS A 57 -5.31 3.68 2.29
CA CYS A 57 -4.47 4.13 1.18
C CYS A 57 -3.64 2.99 0.56
N GLY A 58 -3.17 3.23 -0.67
CA GLY A 58 -2.21 2.39 -1.39
C GLY A 58 -0.84 3.06 -1.49
N VAL A 59 0.23 2.28 -1.45
CA VAL A 59 1.60 2.77 -1.63
C VAL A 59 2.35 1.91 -2.62
N ILE A 60 2.96 2.54 -3.62
CA ILE A 60 3.85 1.91 -4.61
C ILE A 60 5.29 2.05 -4.12
N HIS A 61 6.05 0.96 -4.18
CA HIS A 61 7.45 0.88 -3.77
C HIS A 61 8.33 0.79 -5.02
N VAL A 62 9.05 1.85 -5.36
CA VAL A 62 9.96 1.90 -6.51
C VAL A 62 11.39 1.67 -6.04
N GLU A 63 12.13 0.80 -6.72
CA GLU A 63 13.54 0.50 -6.42
C GLU A 63 14.46 1.38 -7.25
N SER A 64 14.62 2.63 -6.81
CA SER A 64 15.57 3.58 -7.39
C SER A 64 16.15 4.48 -6.32
N GLU A 65 17.41 4.88 -6.51
CA GLU A 65 18.10 5.90 -5.70
C GLU A 65 18.14 7.26 -6.41
N ASP A 66 17.60 7.33 -7.62
CA ASP A 66 17.61 8.53 -8.45
C ASP A 66 16.49 9.49 -8.01
N GLU A 67 16.86 10.51 -7.24
CA GLU A 67 15.97 11.58 -6.80
C GLU A 67 15.35 12.36 -7.97
N GLU A 68 15.99 12.40 -9.15
CA GLU A 68 15.48 13.10 -10.33
C GLU A 68 14.26 12.40 -10.95
N LEU A 69 14.00 11.13 -10.58
CA LEU A 69 12.77 10.44 -10.96
C LEU A 69 11.54 10.97 -10.22
N VAL A 70 11.68 11.58 -9.04
CA VAL A 70 10.54 11.98 -8.20
C VAL A 70 9.53 12.87 -8.96
N PRO A 71 9.94 13.98 -9.62
CA PRO A 71 9.01 14.81 -10.38
C PRO A 71 8.36 14.08 -11.56
N HIS A 72 9.09 13.16 -12.21
CA HIS A 72 8.59 12.38 -13.35
C HIS A 72 7.51 11.39 -12.90
N LEU A 73 7.77 10.65 -11.82
CA LEU A 73 6.83 9.70 -11.23
C LEU A 73 5.59 10.42 -10.68
N PHE A 74 5.78 11.60 -10.08
CA PHE A 74 4.67 12.43 -9.62
C PHE A 74 3.76 12.84 -10.77
N LYS A 75 4.33 13.35 -11.86
CA LYS A 75 3.56 13.73 -13.05
C LYS A 75 2.80 12.55 -13.65
N LEU A 76 3.46 11.40 -13.82
CA LEU A 76 2.83 10.20 -14.36
C LEU A 76 1.66 9.73 -13.48
N ALA A 77 1.89 9.55 -12.18
CA ALA A 77 0.85 9.10 -11.27
C ALA A 77 -0.34 10.07 -11.22
N ARG A 78 -0.06 11.37 -11.27
CA ARG A 78 -1.07 12.43 -11.36
C ARG A 78 -1.93 12.31 -12.62
N GLU A 79 -1.30 12.15 -13.78
CA GLU A 79 -2.01 11.98 -15.06
C GLU A 79 -2.91 10.75 -15.04
N GLU A 80 -2.42 9.61 -14.53
CA GLU A 80 -3.20 8.38 -14.39
C GLU A 80 -4.40 8.54 -13.43
N ILE A 81 -4.22 9.23 -12.29
CA ILE A 81 -5.33 9.50 -11.36
C ILE A 81 -6.39 10.39 -12.02
N LEU A 82 -5.98 11.43 -12.74
CA LEU A 82 -6.91 12.35 -13.39
C LEU A 82 -7.65 11.71 -14.58
N ASN A 83 -6.98 10.84 -15.34
CA ASN A 83 -7.60 10.09 -16.44
C ASN A 83 -8.67 9.10 -15.95
N ASP A 84 -8.52 8.60 -14.73
CA ASP A 84 -9.48 7.72 -14.06
C ASP A 84 -10.28 8.44 -12.96
N PHE A 85 -10.36 9.77 -13.02
CA PHE A 85 -10.99 10.54 -11.96
C PHE A 85 -12.46 10.13 -11.77
N ILE A 86 -12.82 9.85 -10.51
CA ILE A 86 -14.17 9.49 -10.11
C ILE A 86 -14.83 10.69 -9.45
N GLU A 87 -15.92 11.17 -10.02
CA GLU A 87 -16.69 12.26 -9.41
C GLU A 87 -17.17 11.88 -8.00
N GLY A 88 -16.98 12.81 -7.06
CA GLY A 88 -17.29 12.61 -5.63
C GLY A 88 -16.23 11.84 -4.84
N SER A 89 -15.02 11.66 -5.40
CA SER A 89 -13.82 11.24 -4.65
C SER A 89 -12.91 12.43 -4.37
N ASP A 90 -11.97 12.26 -3.43
CA ASP A 90 -11.07 13.32 -2.95
C ASP A 90 -9.58 12.95 -3.11
N PRO A 91 -9.09 12.61 -4.31
CA PRO A 91 -7.84 11.86 -4.43
C PRO A 91 -6.63 12.64 -3.90
N GLY A 92 -5.82 11.97 -3.09
CA GLY A 92 -4.52 12.47 -2.65
C GLY A 92 -3.37 11.75 -3.34
N LEU A 93 -2.35 12.49 -3.72
CA LEU A 93 -1.11 11.95 -4.29
C LEU A 93 0.10 12.51 -3.56
N VAL A 94 1.02 11.62 -3.19
CA VAL A 94 2.34 11.98 -2.66
C VAL A 94 3.43 11.18 -3.35
N VAL A 95 4.59 11.80 -3.62
CA VAL A 95 5.81 11.10 -4.04
C VAL A 95 6.98 11.58 -3.21
N ALA A 96 7.66 10.64 -2.54
CA ALA A 96 8.78 10.94 -1.66
C ALA A 96 9.95 9.99 -1.91
N HIS A 97 11.15 10.55 -2.05
CA HIS A 97 12.37 9.76 -1.98
C HIS A 97 12.67 9.37 -0.51
N HIS A 98 13.32 8.22 -0.29
CA HIS A 98 13.61 7.75 1.08
C HIS A 98 14.39 8.79 1.92
N SER A 99 15.21 9.64 1.31
CA SER A 99 15.97 10.69 2.01
C SER A 99 15.08 11.76 2.65
N GLN A 100 13.87 11.94 2.11
CA GLN A 100 12.88 12.91 2.59
C GLN A 100 11.99 12.34 3.71
N ILE A 101 11.98 11.02 3.90
CA ILE A 101 11.11 10.35 4.87
C ILE A 101 11.83 10.30 6.22
N LEU A 102 11.56 11.30 7.05
CA LEU A 102 12.15 11.46 8.39
C LEU A 102 11.21 10.94 9.49
N PRO A 103 11.71 10.75 10.74
CA PRO A 103 10.90 10.22 11.85
C PRO A 103 9.52 10.90 12.06
N PRO A 104 9.36 12.22 11.87
CA PRO A 104 8.03 12.86 11.98
C PRO A 104 6.99 12.32 11.00
N LEU A 105 7.39 11.92 9.78
CA LEU A 105 6.49 11.33 8.80
C LEU A 105 6.09 9.90 9.16
N VAL A 106 7.02 9.13 9.73
CA VAL A 106 6.71 7.80 10.29
C VAL A 106 5.71 7.92 11.44
N ALA A 107 5.95 8.85 12.37
CA ALA A 107 5.03 9.12 13.48
C ALA A 107 3.66 9.58 12.98
N TYR A 108 3.60 10.47 11.98
CA TYR A 108 2.36 10.90 11.34
C TYR A 108 1.56 9.71 10.76
N GLY A 109 2.25 8.78 10.07
CA GLY A 109 1.63 7.57 9.56
C GLY A 109 1.04 6.69 10.67
N ILE A 110 1.74 6.52 11.79
CA ILE A 110 1.27 5.77 12.96
C ILE A 110 0.07 6.47 13.61
N ASP A 111 0.12 7.80 13.77
CA ASP A 111 -1.00 8.59 14.31
C ASP A 111 -2.28 8.38 13.48
N ALA A 112 -2.16 8.34 12.14
CA ALA A 112 -3.28 8.15 11.22
C ALA A 112 -4.02 6.80 11.37
N LYS A 113 -3.48 5.88 12.17
CA LYS A 113 -4.12 4.61 12.54
C LYS A 113 -5.11 4.74 13.69
N SER A 114 -5.03 5.81 14.48
CA SER A 114 -5.74 5.95 15.76
C SER A 114 -6.23 7.36 16.09
N THR A 115 -5.89 8.36 15.27
CA THR A 115 -6.19 9.78 15.50
C THR A 115 -6.80 10.38 14.24
N ILE A 116 -7.80 11.26 14.41
CA ILE A 116 -8.32 12.09 13.33
C ILE A 116 -7.29 13.19 13.03
N LEU A 117 -6.74 13.17 11.82
CA LEU A 117 -5.79 14.17 11.34
C LEU A 117 -6.49 15.13 10.37
N ASN A 118 -5.84 16.25 10.07
CA ASN A 118 -6.36 17.26 9.16
C ASN A 118 -5.35 17.59 8.05
N GLN A 119 -5.84 18.22 6.98
CA GLN A 119 -5.03 18.56 5.81
C GLN A 119 -3.92 19.56 6.13
N GLU A 120 -4.14 20.49 7.06
CA GLU A 120 -3.13 21.49 7.45
C GLU A 120 -1.87 20.81 7.97
N LYS A 121 -2.02 19.83 8.88
CA LYS A 121 -0.90 19.04 9.42
C LYS A 121 -0.19 18.27 8.31
N ALA A 122 -0.94 17.68 7.37
CA ALA A 122 -0.37 16.95 6.24
C ALA A 122 0.49 17.86 5.34
N ARG A 123 -0.06 19.00 4.91
CA ARG A 123 0.61 19.94 4.01
C ARG A 123 1.80 20.62 4.66
N LEU A 124 1.69 21.02 5.94
CA LEU A 124 2.80 21.60 6.68
C LEU A 124 3.97 20.60 6.79
N LEU A 125 3.67 19.34 7.12
CA LEU A 125 4.69 18.30 7.22
C LEU A 125 5.36 18.04 5.86
N ALA A 126 4.58 17.88 4.78
CA ALA A 126 5.11 17.68 3.45
C ALA A 126 6.00 18.85 3.00
N GLY A 127 5.56 20.09 3.23
CA GLY A 127 6.32 21.30 2.91
C GLY A 127 7.65 21.38 3.66
N ASN A 128 7.66 21.07 4.96
CA ASN A 128 8.89 21.04 5.77
C ASN A 128 9.89 19.97 5.31
N LEU A 129 9.42 18.87 4.71
CA LEU A 129 10.24 17.78 4.20
C LEU A 129 10.57 17.92 2.71
N GLY A 130 10.04 18.95 2.03
CA GLY A 130 10.19 19.13 0.58
C GLY A 130 9.51 18.04 -0.26
N ILE A 131 8.49 17.37 0.27
CA ILE A 131 7.78 16.26 -0.39
C ILE A 131 6.70 16.82 -1.32
N LEU A 132 6.58 16.26 -2.53
CA LEU A 132 5.50 16.59 -3.45
C LEU A 132 4.20 15.96 -2.97
N LEU A 133 3.21 16.78 -2.63
CA LEU A 133 1.88 16.40 -2.16
C LEU A 133 0.82 17.26 -2.87
N GLU A 134 -0.19 16.63 -3.47
CA GLU A 134 -1.28 17.31 -4.17
C GLU A 134 -2.61 16.61 -3.90
N GLY A 135 -3.65 17.41 -3.68
CA GLY A 135 -5.04 16.97 -3.75
C GLY A 135 -5.56 17.17 -5.16
N LEU A 136 -6.22 16.16 -5.71
CA LEU A 136 -6.57 16.08 -7.13
C LEU A 136 -8.08 16.09 -7.38
N GLY A 137 -8.88 16.38 -6.35
CA GLY A 137 -10.33 16.48 -6.46
C GLY A 137 -11.03 16.74 -5.14
N GLY A 138 -12.31 17.07 -5.24
CA GLY A 138 -13.20 17.26 -4.10
C GLY A 138 -12.72 18.34 -3.12
N THR A 139 -12.79 18.01 -1.84
CA THR A 139 -12.27 18.71 -0.67
C THR A 139 -10.76 18.53 -0.47
N GLU A 140 -10.12 17.65 -1.26
CA GLU A 140 -8.70 17.28 -1.17
C GLU A 140 -8.30 16.51 0.10
N ASP A 141 -9.24 15.87 0.80
CA ASP A 141 -8.95 15.14 2.05
C ASP A 141 -8.02 13.93 1.88
N GLY A 142 -7.96 13.30 0.69
CA GLY A 142 -7.08 12.17 0.42
C GLY A 142 -5.58 12.47 0.65
N VAL A 143 -5.16 13.75 0.69
CA VAL A 143 -3.77 14.12 1.04
C VAL A 143 -3.35 13.61 2.41
N ILE A 144 -4.30 13.46 3.35
CA ILE A 144 -4.06 12.98 4.71
C ILE A 144 -3.56 11.54 4.66
N GLY A 145 -4.31 10.67 4.01
CA GLY A 145 -4.01 9.25 3.98
C GLY A 145 -2.95 8.87 2.96
N ALA A 146 -2.81 9.61 1.85
CA ALA A 146 -1.70 9.45 0.92
C ALA A 146 -0.35 9.67 1.63
N LEU A 147 -0.21 10.77 2.38
CA LEU A 147 0.99 11.07 3.16
C LEU A 147 1.21 10.06 4.30
N ALA A 148 0.14 9.69 5.02
CA ALA A 148 0.23 8.68 6.08
C ALA A 148 0.71 7.33 5.56
N GLY A 149 0.24 6.93 4.37
CA GLY A 149 0.64 5.70 3.69
C GLY A 149 2.15 5.63 3.50
N VAL A 150 2.78 6.70 3.01
CA VAL A 150 4.25 6.74 2.82
C VAL A 150 5.00 6.53 4.16
N GLY A 151 4.56 7.18 5.24
CA GLY A 151 5.15 6.98 6.57
C GLY A 151 5.02 5.53 7.07
N LEU A 152 3.83 4.93 6.89
CA LEU A 152 3.56 3.54 7.28
C LEU A 152 4.36 2.53 6.43
N ALA A 153 4.45 2.75 5.12
CA ALA A 153 5.23 1.92 4.21
C ALA A 153 6.72 1.95 4.56
N PHE A 154 7.26 3.14 4.84
CA PHE A 154 8.66 3.31 5.25
C PHE A 154 8.98 2.66 6.60
N ASN A 155 7.99 2.54 7.51
CA ASN A 155 8.13 1.80 8.76
C ASN A 155 8.30 0.28 8.56
N LYS A 156 8.03 -0.24 7.35
CA LYS A 156 8.32 -1.62 6.92
C LYS A 156 7.60 -2.74 7.70
N ASN A 157 6.66 -2.39 8.58
CA ASN A 157 5.97 -3.30 9.50
C ASN A 157 4.45 -3.06 9.56
N ASP A 158 3.88 -2.33 8.58
CA ASP A 158 2.44 -2.06 8.50
C ASP A 158 1.88 -2.48 7.14
N GLY A 159 0.62 -2.90 7.15
CA GLY A 159 -0.16 -3.15 5.95
C GLY A 159 0.07 -4.53 5.33
N ARG A 160 -0.34 -4.65 4.06
CA ARG A 160 -0.22 -5.90 3.29
C ARG A 160 0.06 -5.62 1.82
N PHE A 161 0.79 -6.52 1.16
CA PHE A 161 1.03 -6.41 -0.27
C PHE A 161 -0.24 -6.70 -1.07
N LEU A 162 -0.67 -5.71 -1.85
CA LEU A 162 -1.64 -5.89 -2.93
C LEU A 162 -1.00 -6.55 -4.15
N GLN A 163 0.28 -6.26 -4.39
CA GLN A 163 1.14 -6.81 -5.44
C GLN A 163 2.55 -7.00 -4.89
N ILE A 164 3.13 -8.18 -5.14
CA ILE A 164 4.56 -8.49 -4.99
C ILE A 164 4.86 -9.62 -5.98
N GLY A 165 5.98 -9.55 -6.70
CA GLY A 165 6.29 -10.50 -7.78
C GLY A 165 5.09 -10.74 -8.69
N ASN A 166 4.71 -12.00 -8.88
CA ASN A 166 3.51 -12.40 -9.62
C ASN A 166 2.42 -13.02 -8.72
N ILE A 167 2.39 -12.69 -7.43
CA ILE A 167 1.45 -13.26 -6.44
C ILE A 167 -0.03 -13.21 -6.84
N ARG A 168 -0.41 -12.28 -7.72
CA ARG A 168 -1.79 -12.10 -8.21
C ARG A 168 -2.22 -13.13 -9.24
N GLU A 169 -1.28 -13.80 -9.91
CA GLU A 169 -1.53 -14.91 -10.83
C GLU A 169 -1.91 -16.18 -10.05
N LEU A 170 -1.49 -16.26 -8.79
CA LEU A 170 -1.80 -17.36 -7.90
C LEU A 170 -3.11 -17.10 -7.15
N THR A 171 -4.10 -17.96 -7.38
CA THR A 171 -5.41 -17.92 -6.72
C THR A 171 -5.76 -19.27 -6.12
N GLY A 172 -6.61 -19.27 -5.08
CA GLY A 172 -6.96 -20.49 -4.36
C GLY A 172 -5.81 -21.10 -3.58
N THR A 173 -5.93 -22.40 -3.31
CA THR A 173 -4.89 -23.18 -2.63
C THR A 173 -3.63 -23.24 -3.46
N GLN A 174 -2.48 -23.00 -2.83
CA GLN A 174 -1.16 -22.97 -3.49
C GLN A 174 -0.12 -23.68 -2.64
N SER A 175 0.84 -24.33 -3.29
CA SER A 175 1.99 -24.89 -2.59
C SER A 175 2.87 -23.77 -2.02
N VAL A 176 3.57 -24.07 -0.92
CA VAL A 176 4.57 -23.17 -0.34
C VAL A 176 5.61 -22.75 -1.39
N GLU A 177 6.09 -23.69 -2.21
CA GLU A 177 7.06 -23.43 -3.27
C GLU A 177 6.57 -22.39 -4.28
N ASN A 178 5.32 -22.50 -4.76
CA ASN A 178 4.75 -21.55 -5.70
C ASN A 178 4.65 -20.14 -5.09
N LEU A 179 4.24 -20.05 -3.82
CA LEU A 179 4.13 -18.78 -3.12
C LEU A 179 5.50 -18.11 -2.94
N LEU A 180 6.53 -18.88 -2.60
CA LEU A 180 7.90 -18.37 -2.45
C LEU A 180 8.44 -17.84 -3.80
N LYS A 181 8.26 -18.61 -4.87
CA LYS A 181 8.63 -18.18 -6.24
C LYS A 181 7.87 -16.92 -6.68
N ALA A 182 6.65 -16.74 -6.17
CA ALA A 182 5.81 -15.60 -6.53
C ALA A 182 6.12 -14.30 -5.78
N GLY A 183 7.12 -14.30 -4.90
CA GLY A 183 7.58 -13.12 -4.17
C GLY A 183 7.21 -13.08 -2.69
N VAL A 184 6.62 -14.15 -2.13
CA VAL A 184 6.60 -14.34 -0.67
C VAL A 184 8.01 -14.73 -0.23
N GLU A 185 8.54 -14.11 0.82
CA GLU A 185 9.89 -14.42 1.30
C GLU A 185 9.87 -15.49 2.41
N ALA A 186 8.82 -15.52 3.22
CA ALA A 186 8.64 -16.55 4.24
C ALA A 186 7.17 -16.76 4.61
N ILE A 187 6.87 -17.95 5.14
CA ILE A 187 5.54 -18.33 5.60
C ILE A 187 5.65 -18.78 7.05
N PHE A 188 4.83 -18.19 7.91
CA PHE A 188 4.79 -18.51 9.34
C PHE A 188 3.36 -18.72 9.82
N THR A 189 3.19 -19.66 10.75
CA THR A 189 1.98 -19.70 11.56
C THR A 189 1.94 -18.48 12.49
N THR A 190 0.75 -18.10 12.95
CA THR A 190 0.59 -16.95 13.88
C THR A 190 1.20 -17.20 15.26
N ASP A 191 1.44 -18.46 15.63
CA ASP A 191 2.14 -18.88 16.86
C ASP A 191 3.66 -19.09 16.70
N GLY A 192 4.21 -18.85 15.50
CA GLY A 192 5.66 -18.69 15.29
C GLY A 192 6.39 -19.85 14.61
N GLN A 193 5.70 -20.89 14.17
CA GLN A 193 6.29 -21.97 13.39
C GLN A 193 6.50 -21.55 11.93
N GLN A 194 7.71 -21.75 11.41
CA GLN A 194 7.99 -21.56 9.99
C GLN A 194 7.44 -22.74 9.17
N ILE A 195 6.73 -22.43 8.09
CA ILE A 195 6.22 -23.41 7.14
C ILE A 195 7.14 -23.43 5.91
N LEU A 196 7.69 -24.61 5.61
CA LEU A 196 8.66 -24.80 4.53
C LEU A 196 8.10 -25.59 3.34
N GLU A 197 7.03 -26.36 3.55
CA GLU A 197 6.44 -27.23 2.54
C GLU A 197 4.93 -27.45 2.79
N GLY A 198 4.27 -28.08 1.82
CA GLY A 198 2.83 -28.36 1.84
C GLY A 198 2.00 -27.32 1.10
N ASP A 199 0.69 -27.40 1.30
CA ASP A 199 -0.30 -26.54 0.64
C ASP A 199 -0.90 -25.53 1.62
N ILE A 200 -0.98 -24.28 1.15
CA ILE A 200 -1.63 -23.18 1.85
C ILE A 200 -3.00 -22.95 1.22
N PHE A 201 -4.04 -23.24 1.98
CA PHE A 201 -5.42 -22.99 1.58
C PHE A 201 -5.72 -21.49 1.54
N ASN A 202 -6.33 -21.05 0.45
CA ASN A 202 -6.91 -19.72 0.31
C ASN A 202 -8.20 -19.81 -0.52
N GLU A 203 -9.03 -18.77 -0.48
CA GLU A 203 -10.27 -18.73 -1.26
C GLU A 203 -9.98 -18.84 -2.78
N GLU A 204 -10.73 -19.68 -3.50
CA GLU A 204 -10.46 -20.07 -4.90
C GLU A 204 -10.17 -18.91 -5.84
N ASN A 205 -10.89 -17.79 -5.71
CA ASN A 205 -10.76 -16.63 -6.59
C ASN A 205 -9.92 -15.49 -6.00
N LYS A 206 -9.18 -15.76 -4.92
CA LYS A 206 -8.36 -14.75 -4.25
C LYS A 206 -6.90 -15.17 -4.22
N SER A 207 -6.03 -14.18 -4.39
CA SER A 207 -4.61 -14.33 -4.10
C SER A 207 -4.38 -14.13 -2.60
N VAL A 208 -3.32 -14.74 -2.07
CA VAL A 208 -2.85 -14.44 -0.72
C VAL A 208 -2.35 -12.99 -0.62
N LYS A 209 -2.19 -12.50 0.61
CA LYS A 209 -1.79 -11.12 0.91
C LYS A 209 -0.69 -11.14 1.99
N PRO A 210 0.59 -11.30 1.63
CA PRO A 210 1.67 -11.25 2.60
C PRO A 210 1.78 -9.85 3.21
N CYS A 211 2.30 -9.77 4.43
CA CYS A 211 2.49 -8.54 5.20
C CYS A 211 3.97 -8.16 5.22
N PRO A 212 4.32 -6.86 5.22
CA PRO A 212 5.69 -6.43 5.50
C PRO A 212 6.08 -6.78 6.95
N VAL A 213 7.16 -7.53 7.12
CA VAL A 213 7.81 -7.74 8.43
C VAL A 213 9.28 -7.40 8.26
N ASN A 214 9.70 -6.25 8.82
CA ASN A 214 10.98 -5.61 8.53
C ASN A 214 11.25 -5.46 7.01
N GLY A 215 10.19 -5.21 6.24
CA GLY A 215 10.24 -4.95 4.80
C GLY A 215 10.28 -6.22 3.95
N ARG A 216 10.22 -7.39 4.59
CA ARG A 216 10.12 -8.71 3.95
C ARG A 216 8.67 -9.10 3.76
N PRO A 217 8.24 -9.58 2.57
CA PRO A 217 6.90 -10.11 2.36
C PRO A 217 6.70 -11.44 3.10
N VAL A 218 6.06 -11.41 4.26
CA VAL A 218 5.77 -12.60 5.08
C VAL A 218 4.30 -12.96 4.99
N LEU A 219 3.99 -14.20 4.62
CA LEU A 219 2.63 -14.73 4.66
C LEU A 219 2.35 -15.37 6.03
N PHE A 220 1.25 -14.98 6.66
CA PHE A 220 0.78 -15.62 7.89
C PHE A 220 -0.30 -16.65 7.58
N VAL A 221 -0.24 -17.78 8.29
CA VAL A 221 -1.19 -18.90 8.17
C VAL A 221 -1.67 -19.37 9.54
N GLU A 222 -2.79 -20.09 9.57
CA GLU A 222 -3.32 -20.74 10.78
C GLU A 222 -3.75 -22.18 10.48
N HIS A 223 -3.64 -23.06 11.47
CA HIS A 223 -4.19 -24.40 11.41
C HIS A 223 -5.70 -24.35 11.61
N ILE A 224 -6.47 -24.63 10.56
CA ILE A 224 -7.93 -24.67 10.60
C ILE A 224 -8.40 -25.98 9.98
N ASN A 225 -9.11 -26.79 10.75
CA ASN A 225 -9.65 -28.10 10.33
C ASN A 225 -8.59 -29.02 9.70
N GLY A 226 -7.36 -29.01 10.23
CA GLY A 226 -6.26 -29.83 9.72
C GLY A 226 -5.52 -29.26 8.50
N CYS A 227 -5.93 -28.10 7.98
CA CYS A 227 -5.29 -27.42 6.86
C CYS A 227 -4.56 -26.15 7.33
N LEU A 228 -3.49 -25.76 6.64
CA LEU A 228 -2.88 -24.45 6.79
C LEU A 228 -3.65 -23.45 5.93
N LYS A 229 -4.33 -22.48 6.54
CA LYS A 229 -5.09 -21.44 5.84
C LYS A 229 -4.39 -20.10 5.92
N ALA A 230 -4.26 -19.41 4.79
CA ALA A 230 -3.78 -18.04 4.75
C ALA A 230 -4.71 -17.10 5.52
N VAL A 231 -4.13 -16.24 6.37
CA VAL A 231 -4.89 -15.26 7.16
C VAL A 231 -4.47 -13.84 6.83
N LYS A 232 -5.41 -12.90 6.99
CA LYS A 232 -5.15 -11.47 6.82
C LYS A 232 -4.77 -10.88 8.17
N ARG A 233 -3.56 -10.32 8.29
CA ARG A 233 -3.25 -9.36 9.35
C ARG A 233 -3.52 -7.94 8.85
N ASN A 234 -3.96 -7.10 9.78
CA ASN A 234 -4.15 -5.65 9.59
C ASN A 234 -2.98 -4.88 10.20
#